data_AF-A0A1I1YLF9-F1
#
_entry.id   AF-A0A1I1YLF9-F1
#
_cell.length_a   1.000
_cell.length_b   1.000
_cell.length_c   1.000
_cell.angle_alpha   90.00
_cell.angle_beta   90.00
_cell.angle_gamma   90.00
#
_symmetry.space_group_name_H-M   'P 1'
#
loop_
_entity.id
_entity.type
_entity.pdbx_description
1 polymer ?
#
loop_
_entity_poly.entity_id
_entity_poly.type
_entity_poly.pdbx_seq_one_letter_code
_entity_poly.pdbx_strand_id
1 'polypeptide(L)' 'MGVPASHLVTMHGFALNVNADLSYFDNIIPCGIRGKAVTSLNVELGVEKVDEADVKTKILKHFSILFDAIFEKSEISNL' A
#
# COMPACT_ATOMS: atom_id res chain seq x y z
N MET A 1 10.79 11.03 3.09
CA MET A 1 9.61 10.85 2.24
C MET A 1 9.50 12.08 1.37
N GLY A 2 9.67 11.93 0.05
CA GLY A 2 9.64 13.06 -0.88
C GLY A 2 8.82 12.66 -2.10
N VAL A 3 7.57 13.10 -2.14
CA VAL A 3 6.72 12.98 -3.32
C VAL A 3 6.85 14.29 -4.10
N PRO A 4 7.21 14.27 -5.39
CA PRO A 4 7.17 15.48 -6.20
C PRO A 4 5.71 15.94 -6.31
N ALA A 5 5.43 17.13 -5.78
CA ALA A 5 4.16 17.82 -5.99
C ALA A 5 4.35 18.79 -7.16
N SER A 6 4.08 18.34 -8.39
CA SER A 6 3.89 19.28 -9.50
C SER A 6 2.43 19.74 -9.47
N HIS A 7 2.19 21.05 -9.37
CA HIS A 7 0.84 21.65 -9.41
C HIS A 7 -0.12 21.31 -8.27
N LEU A 8 0.36 21.12 -7.03
CA LEU A 8 -0.47 20.78 -5.84
C LEU A 8 -1.17 19.42 -5.93
N VAL A 9 -0.74 18.54 -6.85
CA VAL A 9 -1.20 17.15 -6.95
C VAL A 9 -0.05 16.22 -6.59
N THR A 10 -0.28 15.30 -5.65
CA THR A 10 0.70 14.28 -5.28
C THR A 10 0.66 13.13 -6.29
N MET A 11 1.79 12.80 -6.93
CA MET A 11 1.91 11.65 -7.83
C MET A 11 2.52 10.42 -7.13
N HIS A 12 2.29 9.21 -7.66
CA HIS A 12 2.67 7.89 -7.13
C HIS A 12 1.71 7.32 -6.08
N GLY A 13 1.99 7.51 -4.79
CA GLY A 13 1.27 6.86 -3.69
C GLY A 13 2.19 6.08 -2.77
N PHE A 14 1.67 5.02 -2.16
CA PHE A 14 2.40 4.15 -1.25
C PHE A 14 2.26 2.68 -1.69
N ALA A 15 3.27 1.87 -1.37
CA ALA A 15 3.25 0.42 -1.58
C ALA A 15 3.16 -0.28 -0.22
N LEU A 16 2.11 -1.07 -0.02
CA LEU A 16 1.90 -1.88 1.18
C LEU A 16 2.00 -3.37 0.83
N ASN A 17 2.94 -4.05 1.46
CA ASN A 17 3.14 -5.49 1.27
C ASN A 17 2.07 -6.27 2.05
N VAL A 18 1.02 -6.73 1.37
CA VAL A 18 -0.06 -7.53 1.99
C VAL A 18 0.29 -9.01 2.00
N ASN A 19 0.37 -9.61 0.79
CA ASN A 19 0.76 -11.00 0.54
C ASN A 19 2.03 -11.08 -0.31
N ALA A 20 2.87 -10.04 -0.26
CA ALA A 20 4.02 -9.93 -1.15
C ALA A 20 5.02 -11.06 -0.88
N ASP A 21 5.53 -11.66 -1.95
CA ASP A 21 6.60 -12.65 -1.86
C ASP A 21 7.92 -11.93 -1.57
N LEU A 22 8.45 -12.15 -0.36
CA LEU A 22 9.65 -11.49 0.13
C LEU A 22 10.93 -11.98 -0.56
N SER A 23 10.89 -13.13 -1.25
CA SER A 23 12.05 -13.68 -1.99
C SER A 23 12.54 -12.78 -3.12
N TYR A 24 11.67 -11.91 -3.67
CA TYR A 24 12.04 -10.93 -4.69
C TYR A 24 12.86 -9.76 -4.12
N PHE A 25 12.73 -9.48 -2.82
CA PHE A 25 13.48 -8.41 -2.17
C PHE A 25 14.90 -8.83 -1.79
N ASP A 26 15.23 -10.12 -1.79
CA ASP A 26 16.61 -10.59 -1.61
C ASP A 26 17.50 -10.26 -2.83
N ASN A 27 16.91 -10.05 -4.00
CA ASN A 27 17.61 -9.73 -5.24
C ASN A 27 17.82 -8.21 -5.47
N ILE A 28 17.29 -7.36 -4.59
CA ILE A 28 17.33 -5.90 -4.74
C ILE A 28 17.76 -5.30 -3.41
N ILE A 29 18.81 -4.46 -3.37
CA ILE A 29 19.18 -3.71 -2.16
C ILE A 29 18.22 -2.52 -2.02
N PRO A 30 17.21 -2.54 -1.11
CA PRO A 30 16.24 -1.47 -1.03
C PRO A 30 16.84 -0.30 -0.23
N CYS A 31 16.79 0.91 -0.79
CA CYS A 31 17.13 2.17 -0.10
C CYS A 31 18.56 2.33 0.47
N GLY A 32 19.55 1.51 0.07
CA GLY A 32 20.94 1.67 0.53
C GLY A 32 21.16 1.43 2.04
N ILE A 33 20.15 0.94 2.75
CA ILE A 33 20.21 0.60 4.18
C ILE A 33 20.45 -0.90 4.28
N ARG A 34 21.69 -1.30 4.57
CA ARG A 34 22.00 -2.69 4.92
C ARG A 34 21.37 -3.03 6.27
N GLY A 35 20.58 -4.10 6.33
CA GLY A 35 20.18 -4.73 7.59
C GLY A 35 18.77 -4.45 8.11
N LYS A 36 17.85 -3.90 7.31
CA LYS A 36 16.42 -3.92 7.65
C LYS A 36 15.68 -4.87 6.71
N ALA A 37 15.21 -5.98 7.26
CA ALA A 37 14.39 -6.93 6.54
C ALA A 37 13.09 -6.22 6.10
N VAL A 38 12.67 -6.48 4.86
CA VAL A 38 11.30 -6.18 4.44
C VAL A 38 10.38 -7.23 5.04
N THR A 39 9.20 -6.81 5.44
CA THR A 39 8.15 -7.71 5.94
C THR A 39 6.86 -7.46 5.17
N SER A 40 5.92 -8.35 5.34
CA SER A 40 4.59 -8.32 4.72
C SER A 40 3.55 -8.68 5.75
N LEU A 41 2.31 -8.22 5.53
CA LEU A 41 1.24 -8.36 6.51
C LEU A 41 0.95 -9.83 6.85
N ASN A 42 1.07 -10.73 5.86
CA ASN A 42 0.94 -12.16 6.07
C ASN A 42 2.03 -12.73 7.01
N VAL A 43 3.26 -12.24 6.92
CA VAL A 43 4.38 -12.65 7.79
C VAL A 43 4.20 -12.13 9.22
N GLU A 44 3.86 -10.85 9.38
CA GLU A 44 3.62 -10.25 10.71
C GLU A 44 2.41 -10.85 11.43
N LEU A 45 1.37 -11.24 10.68
CA LEU A 45 0.16 -11.86 11.25
C LEU A 45 0.28 -13.39 11.38
N GLY A 46 1.34 -14.01 10.83
CA GLY A 46 1.53 -15.46 10.85
C GLY A 46 0.45 -16.25 10.09
N VAL A 47 -0.19 -15.62 9.09
CA VAL A 47 -1.25 -16.25 8.27
C VAL A 47 -0.72 -16.52 6.87
N GLU A 48 -1.15 -17.63 6.26
CA GLU A 48 -0.68 -18.01 4.92
C GLU A 48 -1.09 -16.98 3.85
N LYS A 49 -2.30 -16.40 4.00
CA LYS A 49 -2.82 -15.37 3.11
C LYS A 49 -3.73 -14.41 3.87
N VAL A 50 -3.52 -13.12 3.66
CA VAL A 50 -4.42 -12.05 4.09
C VAL A 50 -5.42 -11.73 2.98
N ASP A 51 -6.68 -11.52 3.35
CA ASP A 51 -7.68 -11.04 2.40
C ASP A 51 -7.42 -9.58 2.01
N GLU A 52 -7.08 -9.38 0.74
CA GLU A 52 -6.83 -8.05 0.17
C GLU A 52 -8.09 -7.18 0.13
N ALA A 53 -9.29 -7.76 0.07
CA ALA A 53 -10.53 -7.01 0.10
C ALA A 53 -10.77 -6.35 1.46
N ASP A 54 -10.48 -7.07 2.55
CA ASP A 54 -10.53 -6.53 3.91
C ASP A 54 -9.47 -5.43 4.12
N VAL A 55 -8.24 -5.65 3.63
CA VAL A 55 -7.18 -4.63 3.70
C VAL A 55 -7.57 -3.36 2.94
N LYS A 56 -8.12 -3.48 1.73
CA LYS A 56 -8.61 -2.31 0.97
C LYS A 56 -9.70 -1.56 1.73
N THR A 57 -10.64 -2.28 2.34
CA THR A 57 -11.73 -1.68 3.13
C THR A 57 -11.19 -0.91 4.33
N LYS A 58 -10.22 -1.48 5.05
CA LYS A 58 -9.54 -0.82 6.17
C LYS A 58 -8.78 0.43 5.72
N ILE A 59 -8.03 0.34 4.62
CA ILE A 59 -7.30 1.49 4.06
C ILE A 59 -8.28 2.62 3.72
N LEU A 60 -9.37 2.33 3.01
CA LEU A 60 -10.37 3.34 2.65
C LEU A 60 -10.98 4.02 3.87
N LYS A 61 -11.31 3.23 4.90
CA LYS A 61 -11.82 3.78 6.17
C LYS A 61 -10.81 4.72 6.83
N HIS A 62 -9.56 4.30 6.97
CA HIS A 62 -8.52 5.12 7.59
C HIS A 62 -8.21 6.37 6.76
N PHE A 63 -8.21 6.25 5.43
CA PHE A 63 -7.99 7.37 4.54
C PHE A 63 -9.13 8.39 4.62
N SER A 64 -10.39 7.93 4.64
CA SER A 64 -11.57 8.80 4.80
C SER A 64 -11.48 9.61 6.09
N ILE A 65 -11.13 8.95 7.20
CA ILE A 65 -10.98 9.62 8.50
C ILE A 65 -9.83 10.62 8.50
N LEU A 66 -8.68 10.26 7.93
CA LEU A 66 -7.46 11.08 8.00
C LEU A 66 -7.53 12.31 7.09
N PHE A 67 -8.21 12.18 5.95
CA PHE A 67 -8.36 13.25 4.96
C PHE A 67 -9.73 13.93 4.99
N ASP A 68 -10.61 13.55 5.94
CA ASP A 68 -12.01 13.98 6.01
C ASP A 68 -12.72 13.89 4.64
N ALA A 69 -12.49 12.76 3.96
CA ALA A 69 -12.86 12.56 2.57
C ALA A 69 -14.07 11.63 2.43
N ILE A 70 -15.00 11.98 1.55
CA ILE A 70 -16.14 11.14 1.18
C ILE A 70 -15.77 10.38 -0.10
N PHE A 71 -15.88 9.05 -0.04
CA PHE A 71 -15.66 8.20 -1.21
C PHE A 71 -16.99 7.97 -1.91
N GLU A 72 -17.07 8.40 -3.17
CA GLU A 72 -18.17 8.02 -4.06
C GLU A 72 -17.74 6.86 -4.95
N LYS A 73 -18.60 5.86 -5.08
CA LYS A 73 -18.42 4.78 -6.05
C LYS A 73 -18.68 5.37 -7.43
N SER A 74 -17.63 5.62 -8.20
CA SER A 74 -17.79 5.91 -9.62
C SER A 74 -18.10 4.58 -10.32
N GLU A 75 -19.36 4.38 -10.69
CA GLU A 75 -19.72 3.41 -11.72
C GLU A 75 -19.21 3.96 -13.05
N ILE A 76 -17.95 3.68 -13.38
CA ILE A 76 -17.52 3.81 -14.77
C ILE A 76 -18.20 2.67 -15.52
N SER A 77 -19.39 2.94 -16.03
CA SER A 77 -19.99 2.18 -17.10
C SER A 77 -19.05 2.28 -18.31
N ASN A 78 -18.18 1.29 -18.44
CA ASN A 78 -17.38 1.13 -19.65
C ASN A 78 -18.34 1.02 -20.85
N LEU A 79 -18.11 1.87 -21.84
CA LEU A 79 -18.46 1.66 -23.25
C LEU A 79 -17.93 0.31 -23.75
#